data_AF-A0A2G9HVD0-F1
#
_entry.id   AF-A0A2G9HVD0-F1
#
_cell.length_a   1.000
_cell.length_b   1.000
_cell.length_c   1.000
_cell.angle_alpha   90.00
_cell.angle_beta   90.00
_cell.angle_gamma   90.00
#
_symmetry.space_group_name_H-M   'P 1'
#
loop_
_entity.id
_entity.type
_entity.pdbx_description
1 polymer ?
#
loop_
_entity_poly.entity_id
_entity_poly.type
_entity_poly.pdbx_seq_one_letter_code
_entity_poly.pdbx_strand_id
1 'polypeptide(L)'
;MATQSRQLHFILFPLMAPGHMIPMIDIAKLLAQRNVIVSIITTPQNVNRFGSTIDRAVRAGLRIQRVEVRFPSVESGLPEGCENLDTLPSLDMASNLFIALNLLQKEVQIYGEISGRLSPIGLSTLKDELMSLSSDILILNS
;
A
#
# COMPACT_ATOMS: atom_id res chain seq x y z
N MET A 1 32.35 13.35 -14.16
CA MET A 1 31.21 12.50 -14.58
C MET A 1 30.26 12.44 -13.41
N ALA A 2 29.08 13.02 -13.52
CA ALA A 2 28.11 13.00 -12.43
C ALA A 2 27.60 11.56 -12.26
N THR A 3 27.84 10.96 -11.09
CA THR A 3 27.13 9.75 -10.69
C THR A 3 25.66 10.13 -10.57
N GLN A 4 24.84 9.66 -11.49
CA GLN A 4 23.39 9.82 -11.41
C GLN A 4 22.95 9.09 -10.14
N SER A 5 22.67 9.83 -9.06
CA SER A 5 22.27 9.23 -7.80
C SER A 5 20.95 8.52 -8.03
N ARG A 6 20.98 7.20 -8.06
CA ARG A 6 19.82 6.34 -8.21
C ARG A 6 18.87 6.62 -7.04
N GLN A 7 17.76 7.29 -7.32
CA GLN A 7 16.84 7.76 -6.30
C GLN A 7 15.99 6.59 -5.82
N LEU A 8 16.14 6.21 -4.55
CA LEU A 8 15.39 5.10 -3.96
C LEU A 8 13.88 5.41 -3.92
N HIS A 9 13.07 4.40 -4.25
CA HIS A 9 11.61 4.50 -4.27
C HIS A 9 10.97 3.28 -3.60
N PHE A 10 10.32 3.49 -2.46
CA PHE A 10 9.61 2.43 -1.74
C PHE A 10 8.12 2.43 -2.10
N ILE A 11 7.52 1.24 -2.19
CA ILE A 11 6.08 1.08 -2.30
C ILE A 11 5.58 0.38 -1.04
N LEU A 12 4.69 1.04 -0.32
CA LEU A 12 4.11 0.53 0.91
C LEU A 12 2.70 0.06 0.60
N PHE A 13 2.40 -1.19 0.91
CA PHE A 13 1.08 -1.77 0.72
C PHE A 13 0.59 -2.33 2.06
N PRO A 14 0.08 -1.45 2.95
CA PRO A 14 -0.38 -1.87 4.26
C PRO A 14 -1.59 -2.78 4.17
N LEU A 15 -1.68 -3.74 5.09
CA LEU A 15 -2.95 -4.40 5.40
C LEU A 15 -4.00 -3.34 5.73
N MET A 16 -5.22 -3.50 5.21
CA MET A 16 -6.34 -2.59 5.44
C MET A 16 -6.93 -2.78 6.84
N ALA A 17 -6.13 -2.45 7.86
CA ALA A 17 -6.46 -2.44 9.27
C ALA A 17 -5.77 -1.23 9.93
N PRO A 18 -6.41 -0.51 10.87
CA PRO A 18 -5.81 0.69 11.46
C PRO A 18 -4.45 0.44 12.13
N GLY A 19 -4.31 -0.73 12.76
CA GLY A 19 -3.08 -1.17 13.42
C GLY A 19 -1.89 -1.36 12.46
N HIS A 20 -2.12 -1.48 11.16
CA HIS A 20 -1.09 -1.60 10.13
C HIS A 20 -0.90 -0.30 9.36
N MET A 21 -2.01 0.34 8.94
CA MET A 21 -1.94 1.57 8.15
C MET A 21 -1.29 2.74 8.89
N ILE A 22 -1.58 2.94 10.18
CA ILE A 22 -1.01 4.05 10.94
C ILE A 22 0.52 3.92 11.04
N PRO A 23 1.08 2.78 11.51
CA PRO A 23 2.53 2.58 11.49
C PRO A 23 3.15 2.71 10.11
N MET A 24 2.49 2.22 9.06
CA MET A 24 3.02 2.27 7.71
C MET A 24 3.07 3.70 7.15
N ILE A 25 2.10 4.54 7.50
CA ILE A 25 2.14 5.97 7.19
C ILE A 25 3.31 6.65 7.93
N ASP A 26 3.61 6.25 9.17
CA ASP A 26 4.73 6.79 9.92
C ASP A 26 6.09 6.34 9.36
N ILE A 27 6.21 5.07 8.95
CA ILE A 27 7.37 4.55 8.21
C ILE A 27 7.55 5.34 6.90
N ALA A 28 6.48 5.61 6.16
CA ALA A 28 6.53 6.40 4.94
C ALA A 28 7.13 7.80 5.18
N LYS A 29 6.73 8.46 6.26
CA LYS A 29 7.27 9.77 6.65
C LYS A 29 8.76 9.67 7.00
N LEU A 30 9.15 8.67 7.79
CA LEU A 30 10.55 8.46 8.19
C LEU A 30 11.46 8.19 6.97
N LEU A 31 10.99 7.41 6.01
CA LEU A 31 11.70 7.18 4.74
C LEU A 31 11.78 8.48 3.93
N ALA A 32 10.66 9.19 3.75
CA ALA A 32 10.60 10.41 2.96
C ALA A 32 11.46 11.55 3.53
N GLN A 33 11.63 11.62 4.85
CA GLN A 33 12.56 12.54 5.52
C GLN A 33 14.02 12.31 5.13
N ARG A 34 14.36 11.12 4.61
CA ARG A 34 15.70 10.77 4.10
C ARG A 34 15.81 10.99 2.59
N ASN A 35 14.98 11.85 2.00
CA ASN A 35 14.91 12.16 0.56
C ASN A 35 14.54 10.98 -0.36
N VAL A 36 13.96 9.93 0.21
CA VAL A 36 13.45 8.75 -0.49
C VAL A 36 12.04 9.04 -1.03
N ILE A 37 11.71 8.53 -2.22
CA ILE A 37 10.32 8.58 -2.71
C ILE A 37 9.56 7.43 -2.07
N VAL A 38 8.35 7.69 -1.58
CA VAL A 38 7.48 6.63 -1.05
C VAL A 38 6.12 6.69 -1.72
N SER A 39 5.65 5.59 -2.27
CA SER A 39 4.25 5.44 -2.69
C SER A 39 3.50 4.59 -1.68
N ILE A 40 2.39 5.07 -1.15
CA ILE A 40 1.51 4.31 -0.28
C ILE A 40 0.29 3.89 -1.09
N ILE A 41 0.10 2.58 -1.23
CA ILE A 41 -1.07 2.00 -1.87
C ILE A 41 -2.20 1.94 -0.86
N THR A 42 -3.36 2.44 -1.24
CA THR A 42 -4.54 2.50 -0.37
C THR A 42 -5.81 2.49 -1.21
N THR A 43 -6.97 2.58 -0.57
CA THR A 43 -8.28 2.41 -1.19
C THR A 43 -9.18 3.60 -0.86
N PRO A 44 -10.24 3.88 -1.64
CA PRO A 44 -11.05 5.08 -1.48
C PRO A 44 -11.56 5.34 -0.06
N GLN A 45 -12.04 4.30 0.66
CA GLN A 45 -12.50 4.48 2.04
C GLN A 45 -11.35 4.78 3.01
N ASN A 46 -10.20 4.15 2.81
CA ASN A 46 -9.02 4.41 3.62
C ASN A 46 -8.40 5.79 3.31
N VAL A 47 -8.58 6.33 2.10
CA VAL A 47 -8.25 7.74 1.80
C VAL A 47 -9.08 8.68 2.64
N ASN A 48 -10.39 8.46 2.74
CA ASN A 48 -11.26 9.30 3.57
C ASN A 48 -10.82 9.30 5.05
N ARG A 49 -10.34 8.14 5.53
CA ARG A 49 -9.97 7.96 6.93
C ARG A 49 -8.55 8.44 7.28
N PHE A 50 -7.57 8.18 6.43
CA PHE A 50 -6.14 8.43 6.72
C PHE A 50 -5.49 9.46 5.79
N GLY A 51 -6.16 9.86 4.71
CA GLY A 51 -5.62 10.73 3.67
C GLY A 51 -5.13 12.07 4.19
N SER A 52 -5.84 12.68 5.15
CA SER A 52 -5.45 13.97 5.74
C SER A 52 -4.06 13.96 6.37
N THR A 53 -3.66 12.83 6.97
CA THR A 53 -2.33 12.64 7.58
C THR A 53 -1.24 12.57 6.52
N ILE A 54 -1.51 11.88 5.40
CA ILE A 54 -0.61 11.78 4.25
C ILE A 54 -0.49 13.14 3.57
N ASP A 55 -1.62 13.82 3.33
CA ASP A 55 -1.65 15.13 2.65
C ASP A 55 -0.87 16.18 3.45
N ARG A 56 -0.93 16.14 4.78
CA ARG A 56 -0.11 17.01 5.64
C ARG A 56 1.38 16.77 5.46
N ALA A 57 1.80 15.51 5.34
CA ALA A 57 3.20 15.16 5.10
C ALA A 57 3.67 15.65 3.72
N VAL A 58 2.83 15.50 2.69
CA VAL A 58 3.10 16.04 1.35
C VAL A 58 3.23 17.56 1.36
N ARG A 59 2.31 18.27 2.03
CA ARG A 59 2.40 19.74 2.20
C ARG A 59 3.65 20.20 2.95
N ALA A 60 4.21 19.35 3.82
CA ALA A 60 5.47 19.61 4.49
C ALA A 60 6.72 19.33 3.61
N GLY A 61 6.52 19.01 2.33
CA GLY A 61 7.59 18.77 1.36
C GLY A 61 8.12 17.33 1.32
N LEU A 62 7.49 16.40 2.06
CA LEU A 62 7.88 14.98 2.00
C LEU A 62 7.44 14.36 0.66
N ARG A 63 8.33 13.58 0.04
CA ARG A 63 8.12 12.92 -1.26
C ARG A 63 7.26 11.66 -1.12
N ILE A 64 6.03 11.82 -0.65
CA ILE A 64 5.05 10.75 -0.49
C ILE A 64 4.00 10.87 -1.60
N GLN A 65 3.71 9.76 -2.27
CA GLN A 65 2.65 9.63 -3.26
C GLN A 65 1.58 8.70 -2.71
N ARG A 66 0.32 9.12 -2.80
CA ARG A 66 -0.81 8.23 -2.53
C ARG A 66 -1.23 7.55 -3.83
N VAL A 67 -1.30 6.24 -3.83
CA VAL A 67 -1.80 5.44 -4.96
C VAL A 67 -3.12 4.83 -4.54
N GLU A 68 -4.20 5.39 -5.05
CA GLU A 68 -5.55 4.93 -4.74
C GLU A 68 -5.96 3.85 -5.74
N VAL A 69 -6.35 2.69 -5.22
CA VAL A 69 -6.79 1.52 -6.00
C VAL A 69 -8.18 1.09 -5.55
N ARG A 70 -9.03 0.68 -6.50
CA ARG A 70 -10.38 0.18 -6.19
C ARG A 70 -10.27 -1.07 -5.33
N PHE A 71 -10.96 -1.09 -4.18
CA PHE A 71 -11.05 -2.30 -3.36
C PHE A 71 -12.11 -3.25 -3.92
N PRO A 72 -11.79 -4.53 -4.19
CA PRO A 72 -12.71 -5.48 -4.81
C PRO A 72 -13.68 -6.08 -3.78
N SER A 73 -14.47 -5.23 -3.12
CA SER A 73 -15.39 -5.63 -2.04
C SER A 73 -16.43 -6.63 -2.55
N VAL A 74 -17.15 -6.28 -3.61
CA VAL A 74 -18.27 -7.08 -4.12
C VAL A 74 -17.76 -8.38 -4.72
N GLU A 75 -16.63 -8.33 -5.44
CA GLU A 75 -15.99 -9.49 -6.05
C GLU A 75 -15.50 -10.51 -5.02
N SER A 76 -15.18 -10.06 -3.80
CA SER A 76 -14.78 -10.94 -2.71
C SER A 76 -15.93 -11.39 -1.81
N GLY A 77 -17.17 -10.91 -2.04
CA GLY A 77 -18.34 -11.21 -1.22
C GLY A 77 -18.50 -10.33 0.02
N LEU A 78 -17.80 -9.20 0.09
CA LEU A 78 -17.99 -8.16 1.10
C LEU A 78 -19.07 -7.16 0.68
N PRO A 79 -19.73 -6.49 1.64
CA PRO A 79 -20.58 -5.33 1.34
C PRO A 79 -19.79 -4.23 0.63
N GLU A 80 -20.47 -3.46 -0.21
CA GLU A 80 -19.87 -2.31 -0.87
C GLU A 80 -19.34 -1.30 0.16
N GLY A 81 -18.10 -0.83 -0.06
CA GLY A 81 -17.40 0.08 0.85
C GLY A 81 -16.81 -0.58 2.10
N CYS A 82 -16.93 -1.90 2.26
CA CYS A 82 -16.29 -2.62 3.35
C CYS A 82 -14.82 -2.94 3.01
N GLU A 83 -13.95 -1.95 3.16
CA GLU A 83 -12.55 -2.03 2.74
C GLU A 83 -11.57 -2.25 3.90
N ASN A 84 -12.07 -2.41 5.13
CA ASN A 84 -11.24 -2.49 6.33
C ASN A 84 -11.67 -3.64 7.25
N LEU A 85 -10.69 -4.25 7.91
CA LEU A 85 -10.90 -5.28 8.93
C LEU A 85 -11.82 -4.80 10.07
N ASP A 86 -11.68 -3.55 10.50
CA ASP A 86 -12.47 -3.01 11.61
C ASP A 86 -13.88 -2.54 11.22
N THR A 87 -14.17 -2.49 9.92
CA THR A 87 -15.51 -2.19 9.38
C THR A 87 -16.28 -3.43 8.94
N LEU A 88 -15.71 -4.62 9.13
CA LEU A 88 -16.40 -5.87 8.78
C LEU A 88 -17.71 -6.02 9.57
N PRO A 89 -18.82 -6.40 8.90
CA PRO A 89 -20.08 -6.67 9.59
C PRO A 89 -20.00 -7.84 10.58
N SER A 90 -19.14 -8.82 10.30
CA SER A 90 -18.85 -9.98 11.15
C SER A 90 -17.41 -10.45 10.90
N LEU A 91 -16.77 -11.01 11.92
CA LEU A 91 -15.45 -11.63 11.81
C LEU A 91 -15.43 -12.83 10.84
N ASP A 92 -16.58 -13.48 10.60
CA ASP A 92 -16.66 -14.58 9.63
C ASP A 92 -16.33 -14.13 8.20
N MET A 93 -16.49 -12.83 7.92
CA MET A 93 -16.14 -12.22 6.63
C MET A 93 -14.66 -11.86 6.51
N ALA A 94 -13.82 -12.15 7.52
CA ALA A 94 -12.38 -11.89 7.44
C ALA A 94 -11.74 -12.65 6.26
N SER A 95 -12.23 -13.86 5.96
CA SER A 95 -11.78 -14.63 4.80
C SER A 95 -12.05 -13.89 3.47
N ASN A 96 -13.21 -13.23 3.33
CA ASN A 96 -13.56 -12.40 2.19
C ASN A 96 -12.65 -11.17 2.07
N LEU A 97 -12.21 -10.58 3.19
CA LEU A 97 -11.21 -9.52 3.18
C LEU A 97 -9.88 -10.01 2.62
N PHE A 98 -9.41 -11.20 3.02
CA PHE A 98 -8.19 -11.78 2.46
C PHE A 98 -8.31 -12.12 0.97
N ILE A 99 -9.48 -12.57 0.51
CA ILE A 99 -9.75 -12.74 -0.92
C ILE A 99 -9.63 -11.39 -1.66
N ALA A 100 -10.22 -10.31 -1.12
CA ALA A 100 -10.11 -8.99 -1.72
C ALA A 100 -8.65 -8.50 -1.78
N LEU A 101 -7.88 -8.68 -0.71
CA LEU A 101 -6.47 -8.29 -0.65
C LEU A 101 -5.61 -9.05 -1.69
N ASN A 102 -5.87 -10.34 -1.87
CA ASN A 102 -5.20 -11.15 -2.90
C ASN A 102 -5.55 -10.69 -4.34
N LEU A 103 -6.80 -10.27 -4.58
CA LEU A 103 -7.19 -9.68 -5.86
C LEU A 103 -6.49 -8.33 -6.07
N LEU A 104 -6.46 -7.49 -5.04
CA LEU A 104 -5.83 -6.18 -5.09
C LEU A 104 -4.31 -6.26 -5.31
N GLN A 105 -3.65 -7.25 -4.72
CA GLN A 105 -2.23 -7.52 -4.93
C GLN A 105 -1.92 -7.73 -6.41
N LYS A 106 -2.74 -8.51 -7.13
CA LYS A 106 -2.54 -8.74 -8.57
C LYS A 106 -2.61 -7.44 -9.36
N GLU A 107 -3.54 -6.55 -9.02
CA GLU A 107 -3.66 -5.24 -9.64
C GLU A 107 -2.44 -4.35 -9.35
N VAL A 108 -1.98 -4.32 -8.10
CA VAL A 108 -0.77 -3.59 -7.69
C VAL A 108 0.47 -4.08 -8.43
N GLN A 109 0.56 -5.39 -8.58
CA GLN A 109 1.64 -6.08 -9.25
C GLN A 109 1.68 -5.71 -10.74
N ILE A 110 0.54 -5.81 -11.43
CA ILE A 110 0.41 -5.38 -12.83
C ILE A 110 0.72 -3.89 -12.99
N TYR A 111 0.20 -3.04 -12.09
CA TYR A 111 0.47 -1.60 -12.10
C TYR A 111 1.97 -1.30 -11.99
N GLY A 112 2.66 -1.96 -11.06
CA GLY A 112 4.06 -1.72 -10.82
C GLY A 112 4.96 -2.27 -11.95
N GLU A 113 4.58 -3.36 -12.61
CA GLU A 113 5.23 -3.84 -13.84
C GLU A 113 5.07 -2.83 -14.98
N ILE A 114 3.84 -2.41 -15.27
CA ILE A 114 3.53 -1.47 -16.37
C ILE A 114 4.18 -0.11 -16.16
N SER A 115 4.21 0.38 -14.91
CA SER A 115 4.82 1.67 -14.56
C SER A 115 6.35 1.63 -14.51
N GLY A 116 6.98 0.46 -14.67
CA GLY A 116 8.43 0.28 -14.53
C GLY A 116 8.93 0.52 -13.10
N ARG A 117 8.04 0.48 -12.11
CA ARG A 117 8.34 0.79 -10.71
C ARG A 117 8.70 -0.46 -9.90
N LEU A 118 8.16 -1.63 -10.28
CA LEU A 118 8.52 -2.92 -9.66
C LEU A 118 9.73 -3.55 -10.36
N SER A 119 10.76 -3.87 -9.58
CA SER A 119 11.81 -4.78 -10.03
C SER A 119 11.32 -6.24 -9.95
N PRO A 120 11.94 -7.18 -10.67
CA PRO A 120 11.60 -8.60 -10.55
C PRO A 120 11.71 -9.16 -9.12
N ILE A 121 12.59 -8.58 -8.29
CA ILE A 121 12.74 -8.93 -6.86
C ILE A 121 11.55 -8.40 -6.06
N GLY A 122 11.15 -7.15 -6.32
CA GLY A 122 9.96 -6.56 -5.70
C GLY A 122 8.69 -7.33 -5.99
N LEU A 123 8.62 -7.93 -7.18
CA LEU A 123 7.55 -8.76 -7.65
C LEU A 123 7.39 -10.08 -6.86
N SER A 124 8.52 -10.73 -6.54
CA SER A 124 8.54 -11.95 -5.73
C SER A 124 8.27 -11.66 -4.25
N THR A 125 8.85 -10.58 -3.70
CA THR A 125 8.61 -10.17 -2.29
C THR A 125 7.15 -9.83 -2.05
N LEU A 126 6.50 -9.16 -3.01
CA LEU A 126 5.07 -8.90 -3.01
C LEU A 126 4.23 -10.14 -2.72
N LYS A 127 4.58 -11.25 -3.37
CA LYS A 127 3.85 -12.52 -3.28
C LYS A 127 4.01 -13.21 -1.93
N ASP A 128 5.21 -13.15 -1.35
CA ASP A 128 5.56 -13.85 -0.11
C ASP A 128 5.04 -13.12 1.15
N GLU A 129 5.04 -11.79 1.16
CA GLU A 129 4.67 -11.00 2.35
C GLU A 129 3.18 -11.08 2.71
N LEU A 130 2.29 -11.08 1.72
CA LEU A 130 0.84 -11.13 1.93
C LEU A 130 0.33 -12.50 2.43
N MET A 131 1.03 -13.57 2.12
CA MET A 131 0.74 -14.90 2.68
C MET A 131 1.09 -14.98 4.18
N SER A 132 1.93 -14.07 4.68
CA SER A 132 2.52 -14.16 6.01
C SER A 132 1.84 -13.30 7.08
N LEU A 133 0.85 -12.44 6.75
CA LEU A 133 0.24 -11.44 7.67
C LEU A 133 1.25 -10.50 8.39
N SER A 134 2.54 -10.62 8.11
CA SER A 134 3.61 -10.11 8.98
C SER A 134 4.40 -8.96 8.38
N SER A 135 4.24 -8.69 7.08
CA SER A 135 5.04 -7.69 6.38
C SER A 135 4.17 -6.86 5.44
N ASP A 136 4.18 -5.55 5.67
CA ASP A 136 3.42 -4.53 4.92
C ASP A 136 4.33 -3.76 3.92
N ILE A 137 5.61 -4.13 3.77
CA ILE A 137 6.67 -3.28 3.19
C ILE A 137 7.30 -3.89 1.93
N LEU A 138 7.06 -3.27 0.78
CA LEU A 138 7.66 -3.70 -0.49
C LEU A 138 8.80 -2.79 -0.89
N ILE A 139 10.01 -3.33 -0.88
CA ILE A 139 11.22 -2.57 -1.22
C ILE A 139 11.50 -2.70 -2.71
N LEU A 140 11.46 -1.58 -3.44
CA LEU A 140 11.80 -1.54 -4.86
C LEU A 140 13.06 -0.71 -5.06
N ASN A 141 14.08 -1.35 -5.63
CA ASN A 141 15.27 -0.66 -6.10
C ASN A 141 15.14 -0.45 -7.61
N SER A 142 14.69 0.72 -8.04
CA SER A 142 14.84 1.21 -9.42
C SER A 142 16.17 1.89 -9.60
#